data_AF-A0A1G2UY27-F1
#
_entry.id   AF-A0A1G2UY27-F1
#
_cell.length_a   1.000
_cell.length_b   1.000
_cell.length_c   1.000
_cell.angle_alpha   90.00
_cell.angle_beta   90.00
_cell.angle_gamma   90.00
#
_symmetry.space_group_name_H-M   'P 1'
#
loop_
_entity.id
_entity.type
_entity.pdbx_description
1 polymer ?
#
loop_
_entity_poly.entity_id
_entity_poly.type
_entity_poly.pdbx_seq_one_letter_code
_entity_poly.pdbx_strand_id
1 'polypeptide(L)'
;MKLKDLEKTIKKREVKSCSLCGKAINVIIYSDKSYRGGHYFFDIPICTDKEWSKAIKAGTRKWKFGGDEFNVMKKEPKAYKFDEYWECPTCYWRG
;
A
#
# COMPACT_ATOMS: atom_id res chain seq x y z
N MET A 1 -10.58 19.01 -29.74
CA MET A 1 -10.78 17.57 -29.47
C MET A 1 -11.52 17.46 -28.13
N LYS A 2 -12.86 17.29 -28.16
CA LYS A 2 -13.66 17.20 -26.93
C LYS A 2 -13.49 15.78 -26.39
N LEU A 3 -12.76 15.62 -25.29
CA LEU A 3 -12.81 14.39 -24.51
C LEU A 3 -14.27 14.24 -24.08
N LYS A 4 -14.99 13.28 -24.67
CA LYS A 4 -16.31 12.91 -24.19
C LYS A 4 -16.15 12.56 -22.73
N ASP A 5 -16.85 13.28 -21.86
CA ASP A 5 -17.07 12.87 -20.48
C ASP A 5 -17.64 11.45 -20.53
N LEU A 6 -16.77 10.46 -20.38
CA LEU A 6 -17.17 9.07 -20.19
C LEU A 6 -17.99 9.10 -18.90
N GLU A 7 -19.32 8.95 -19.03
CA GLU A 7 -20.22 8.92 -17.88
C GLU A 7 -19.64 7.98 -16.83
N LYS A 8 -19.31 8.52 -15.66
CA LYS A 8 -18.67 7.77 -14.58
C LYS A 8 -19.66 6.76 -14.00
N THR A 9 -19.69 5.58 -14.60
CA THR A 9 -20.48 4.46 -14.10
C THR A 9 -19.73 3.76 -12.96
N ILE A 10 -20.49 3.26 -11.99
CA ILE A 10 -19.93 2.50 -10.87
C ILE A 10 -19.56 1.11 -11.39
N LYS A 11 -18.26 0.77 -11.34
CA LYS A 11 -17.76 -0.53 -11.76
C LYS A 11 -17.81 -1.55 -10.63
N LYS A 12 -17.40 -1.15 -9.43
CA LYS A 12 -17.29 -2.06 -8.28
C LYS A 12 -17.56 -1.31 -6.98
N ARG A 13 -18.14 -2.02 -6.02
CA ARG A 13 -18.19 -1.61 -4.62
C ARG A 13 -17.47 -2.67 -3.81
N GLU A 14 -16.50 -2.24 -3.01
CA GLU A 14 -15.72 -3.12 -2.15
C GLU A 14 -15.72 -2.57 -0.73
N VAL A 15 -15.65 -3.47 0.24
CA VAL A 15 -15.41 -3.09 1.63
C VAL A 15 -13.94 -3.34 1.92
N LYS A 16 -13.22 -2.29 2.30
CA LYS A 16 -11.84 -2.35 2.79
C LYS A 16 -11.83 -2.08 4.29
N SER A 17 -10.75 -2.41 4.97
CA SER A 17 -10.58 -2.12 6.40
C SER A 17 -9.58 -0.98 6.56
N CYS A 18 -9.87 -0.04 7.45
CA CYS A 18 -8.92 1.01 7.80
C CYS A 18 -7.74 0.41 8.57
N SER A 19 -6.52 0.62 8.07
CA SER A 19 -5.30 0.10 8.70
C SER A 19 -4.99 0.76 10.06
N LEU A 20 -5.52 1.96 10.34
CA LEU A 20 -5.32 2.67 11.60
C LEU A 20 -6.36 2.34 12.68
N CYS A 21 -7.65 2.32 12.33
CA CYS A 21 -8.74 2.16 13.30
C CYS A 21 -9.58 0.89 13.12
N GLY A 22 -9.29 0.06 12.11
CA GLY A 22 -10.02 -1.19 11.84
C GLY A 22 -11.44 -1.01 11.28
N LYS A 23 -11.96 0.23 11.18
CA LYS A 23 -13.31 0.48 10.65
C LYS A 23 -13.42 0.06 9.19
N ALA A 24 -14.60 -0.47 8.83
CA ALA A 24 -14.93 -0.78 7.45
C ALA A 24 -15.07 0.51 6.61
N ILE A 25 -14.49 0.48 5.42
CA ILE A 25 -14.47 1.56 4.42
C ILE A 25 -15.22 1.05 3.19
N ASN A 26 -16.32 1.70 2.86
CA ASN A 26 -17.06 1.39 1.63
C ASN A 26 -16.42 2.12 0.46
N VAL A 27 -15.60 1.42 -0.32
CA VAL A 27 -14.91 1.96 -1.49
C VAL A 27 -15.74 1.73 -2.74
N ILE A 28 -15.98 2.79 -3.50
CA ILE A 28 -16.66 2.75 -4.79
C ILE A 28 -15.61 3.01 -5.86
N ILE A 29 -15.41 2.05 -6.75
CA ILE A 29 -14.49 2.13 -7.89
C ILE A 29 -15.30 2.40 -9.15
N TYR A 30 -14.92 3.42 -9.88
CA TYR A 30 -15.56 3.85 -11.12
C TYR A 30 -14.94 3.19 -12.35
N SER A 31 -15.61 3.29 -13.49
CA SER A 31 -15.15 2.76 -14.79
C SER A 31 -13.80 3.35 -15.23
N ASP A 32 -13.53 4.62 -14.88
CA ASP A 32 -12.29 5.35 -15.14
C ASP A 32 -11.13 5.00 -14.18
N LYS A 33 -11.33 4.01 -13.30
CA LYS A 33 -10.40 3.59 -12.23
C LYS A 33 -10.22 4.62 -11.10
N SER A 34 -10.92 5.75 -11.12
CA SER A 34 -11.02 6.59 -9.94
C SER A 34 -11.81 5.87 -8.85
N TYR A 35 -11.59 6.26 -7.60
CA TYR A 35 -12.30 5.68 -6.46
C TYR A 35 -12.72 6.75 -5.45
N ARG A 36 -13.69 6.43 -4.60
CA ARG A 36 -14.12 7.25 -3.46
C ARG A 36 -14.43 6.38 -2.24
N GLY A 37 -14.36 6.99 -1.05
CA GLY A 37 -14.80 6.38 0.22
C GLY A 37 -13.68 6.16 1.24
N GLY A 38 -12.43 6.08 0.79
CA GLY A 38 -11.23 6.04 1.63
C GLY A 38 -10.01 6.50 0.84
N HIS A 39 -8.83 6.38 1.45
CA HIS A 39 -7.55 6.78 0.85
C HIS A 39 -6.61 5.58 0.78
N TYR A 40 -6.17 5.23 -0.42
CA TYR A 40 -5.15 4.22 -0.65
C TYR A 40 -3.77 4.88 -0.72
N PHE A 41 -2.77 4.25 -0.08
CA PHE A 41 -1.40 4.76 -0.09
C PHE A 41 -0.45 3.86 -0.86
N PHE A 42 -0.26 2.63 -0.38
CA PHE A 42 0.67 1.66 -0.95
C PHE A 42 0.29 0.24 -0.54
N ASP A 43 0.89 -0.73 -1.22
CA ASP A 43 0.79 -2.13 -0.90
C ASP A 43 1.87 -2.52 0.10
N ILE A 44 1.48 -3.14 1.21
CA ILE A 44 2.40 -3.69 2.20
C ILE A 44 2.78 -5.10 1.77
N PRO A 45 4.08 -5.38 1.50
CA PRO A 45 4.55 -6.73 1.28
C PRO A 45 4.45 -7.53 2.58
N ILE A 46 3.63 -8.58 2.59
CA ILE A 46 3.57 -9.54 3.69
C ILE A 46 4.55 -10.66 3.39
N CYS A 47 5.53 -10.79 4.28
CA CYS A 47 6.59 -11.79 4.23
C CYS A 47 6.40 -12.80 5.38
N THR A 48 6.83 -14.04 5.17
CA THR A 48 6.82 -15.04 6.24
C THR A 48 8.02 -14.84 7.19
N ASP A 49 7.88 -15.29 8.44
CA ASP A 49 8.98 -15.25 9.42
C ASP A 49 10.23 -16.00 8.94
N LYS A 50 10.04 -17.05 8.11
CA LYS A 50 11.13 -17.79 7.49
C LYS A 50 11.92 -16.94 6.51
N GLU A 51 11.25 -16.13 5.68
CA GLU A 51 11.91 -15.22 4.76
C GLU A 51 12.58 -14.05 5.48
N TRP A 52 11.95 -13.51 6.53
CA TRP A 52 12.58 -12.54 7.42
C TRP A 52 13.85 -13.10 8.08
N SER A 53 13.78 -14.32 8.61
CA SER A 53 14.93 -15.00 9.21
C SER A 53 16.08 -15.19 8.23
N LYS A 54 15.79 -15.50 6.95
CA LYS A 54 16.80 -15.59 5.89
C LYS A 54 17.42 -14.22 5.59
N ALA A 55 16.62 -13.17 5.54
CA ALA A 55 17.09 -11.81 5.30
C ALA A 55 18.01 -11.33 6.45
N ILE A 56 17.60 -11.57 7.70
CA ILE A 56 18.39 -11.25 8.90
C ILE A 56 19.71 -12.04 8.90
N LYS A 57 19.68 -13.35 8.61
CA LYS A 57 20.90 -14.19 8.53
C LYS A 57 21.87 -13.75 7.43
N ALA A 58 21.36 -13.20 6.33
CA ALA A 58 22.22 -12.66 5.27
C ALA A 58 22.99 -11.40 5.73
N GLY A 59 22.50 -10.73 6.77
CA GLY A 59 23.11 -9.55 7.37
C GLY A 59 22.92 -8.28 6.53
N THR A 60 23.63 -7.24 6.92
CA THR A 60 23.58 -5.92 6.27
C THR A 60 24.85 -5.64 5.47
N ARG A 61 24.75 -4.69 4.55
CA ARG A 61 25.86 -4.06 3.84
C ARG A 61 25.77 -2.55 4.01
N LYS A 62 26.91 -1.88 3.99
CA LYS A 62 26.98 -0.42 3.98
C LYS A 62 26.68 0.06 2.56
N TRP A 63 25.77 1.02 2.46
CA TRP A 63 25.40 1.67 1.22
C TRP A 63 25.52 3.18 1.41
N LYS A 64 26.27 3.85 0.54
CA LYS A 64 26.41 5.30 0.58
C LYS A 64 25.42 5.93 -0.37
N PHE A 65 24.60 6.83 0.14
CA PHE A 65 23.64 7.60 -0.66
C PHE A 65 23.59 9.03 -0.14
N GLY A 66 23.77 10.01 -1.04
CA GLY A 66 23.64 11.42 -0.69
C GLY A 66 24.67 11.96 0.32
N GLY A 67 25.79 11.27 0.53
CA GLY A 67 26.82 11.63 1.51
C GLY A 67 26.72 10.86 2.83
N ASP A 68 25.57 10.24 3.09
CA ASP A 68 25.33 9.43 4.28
C ASP A 68 25.56 7.94 4.03
N GLU A 69 25.94 7.21 5.08
CA GLU A 69 26.16 5.77 5.05
C GLU A 69 25.04 5.04 5.80
N PHE A 70 24.33 4.17 5.08
CA PHE A 70 23.22 3.39 5.61
C PHE A 70 23.58 1.90 5.66
N ASN A 71 23.15 1.22 6.72
CA ASN A 71 23.17 -0.24 6.76
C ASN A 71 21.90 -0.77 6.11
N VAL A 72 22.01 -1.27 4.88
CA VAL A 72 20.90 -1.87 4.14
C VAL A 72 21.00 -3.39 4.21
N MET A 73 19.87 -4.09 4.22
CA MET A 73 19.88 -5.56 4.21
C MET A 73 20.51 -6.07 2.90
N LYS A 74 21.34 -7.11 3.00
CA LYS A 74 21.93 -7.78 1.82
C LYS A 74 20.89 -8.55 1.02
N LYS A 75 19.80 -8.95 1.67
CA LYS A 75 18.71 -9.72 1.09
C LYS A 75 17.38 -9.14 1.55
N GLU A 76 16.50 -8.89 0.60
CA GLU A 76 15.12 -8.55 0.89
C GLU A 76 14.31 -9.83 1.15
N PRO A 77 13.43 -9.83 2.17
CA PRO A 77 12.54 -10.95 2.42
C PRO A 77 11.54 -11.06 1.26
N LYS A 78 11.34 -12.27 0.74
CA LYS A 78 10.39 -12.49 -0.36
C LYS A 78 8.95 -12.42 0.15
N ALA A 79 8.17 -11.47 -0.36
CA ALA A 79 6.75 -11.36 -0.08
C ALA A 79 5.97 -12.50 -0.75
N TYR A 80 4.98 -13.04 -0.04
CA TYR A 80 4.04 -14.03 -0.60
C TYR A 80 2.68 -13.42 -0.93
N LYS A 81 2.35 -12.28 -0.31
CA LYS A 81 1.13 -11.52 -0.54
C LYS A 81 1.44 -10.03 -0.41
N PHE A 82 0.68 -9.22 -1.14
CA PHE A 82 0.60 -7.78 -0.95
C PHE A 82 -0.77 -7.46 -0.37
N ASP A 83 -0.80 -6.63 0.67
CA ASP A 83 -2.03 -6.18 1.31
C ASP A 83 -2.12 -4.66 1.19
N GLU A 84 -3.26 -4.19 0.70
CA GLU A 84 -3.45 -2.77 0.41
C GLU A 84 -3.58 -1.99 1.72
N TYR A 85 -2.79 -0.93 1.89
CA TYR A 85 -2.93 -0.02 3.02
C TYR A 85 -3.97 1.07 2.72
N TRP A 86 -5.06 1.05 3.49
CA TRP A 86 -6.21 1.95 3.34
C TRP A 86 -6.49 2.73 4.62
N GLU A 87 -6.80 4.02 4.48
CA GLU A 87 -7.27 4.85 5.58
C GLU A 87 -8.68 5.37 5.34
N CYS A 88 -9.48 5.39 6.42
CA CYS A 88 -10.79 6.03 6.37
C CYS A 88 -10.61 7.56 6.37
N PRO A 89 -11.57 8.34 5.83
CA PRO A 89 -11.44 9.79 5.76
C PRO A 89 -11.12 10.42 7.11
N THR A 90 -11.74 9.94 8.20
CA THR A 90 -11.48 10.46 9.54
C THR A 90 -10.04 10.27 10.00
N CYS A 91 -9.41 9.15 9.68
CA CYS A 91 -8.01 8.88 10.06
C CYS A 91 -7.05 9.66 9.15
N TYR A 92 -7.34 9.70 7.85
CA TYR A 92 -6.54 10.42 6.86
C TYR A 92 -6.44 11.91 7.19
N TRP A 93 -7.55 12.57 7.53
CA TRP A 93 -7.56 14.01 7.83
C TRP A 93 -7.10 14.36 9.25
N ARG A 94 -6.80 13.36 10.10
CA ARG A 94 -6.29 13.57 11.46
C ARG A 94 -4.76 13.54 11.54
N GLY A 95 -4.09 12.91 10.58
CA GLY A 95 -2.63 12.91 10.46
C GLY A 95 -2.13 14.24 9.91
#